data_AF-A0A3Q2XK66-F1
#
_entry.id   AF-A0A3Q2XK66-F1
#
_cell.length_a   1.000
_cell.length_b   1.000
_cell.length_c   1.000
_cell.angle_alpha   90.00
_cell.angle_beta   90.00
_cell.angle_gamma   90.00
#
_symmetry.space_group_name_H-M   'P 1'
#
loop_
_entity.id
_entity.type
_entity.pdbx_description
1 polymer ?
#
loop_
_entity_poly.entity_id
_entity_poly.type
_entity_poly.pdbx_seq_one_letter_code
_entity_poly.pdbx_strand_id
1 'polypeptide(L)'
;MMLDAGAETDVVNSVGRTAAQMAAFVGQHDCVTVINNFFSRARLDYYTKAQGLEKEPKLPPKLAGPLHKIIMSTNLNPVKMVLLVKENPLLASPSALDKCRRVMELICEKCMKQRDMNEVLAMKMHYISCVLAKCVSFLNERDDQLDGLVKSLLKGRDSDGFPVYQEKFIRECVRKFPYCDATLLQQLVRSIAPVSIGNDPTALSVLTQAITGQVGFMDAEFCTTCGDKGAQKRCSICKMLCREDENQITLIKF
;
A
#
# COMPACT_ATOMS: atom_id res chain seq x y z
N MET A 1 -12.77 16.63 -4.02
CA MET A 1 -11.87 16.59 -5.22
C MET A 1 -12.73 16.44 -6.47
N MET A 2 -12.32 16.90 -7.66
CA MET A 2 -13.16 16.70 -8.88
C MET A 2 -13.44 15.21 -9.16
N LEU A 3 -12.48 14.36 -8.83
CA LEU A 3 -12.62 12.89 -8.92
C LEU A 3 -13.76 12.35 -8.03
N ASP A 4 -13.97 12.94 -6.84
CA ASP A 4 -15.09 12.56 -5.96
C ASP A 4 -16.45 12.95 -6.55
N ALA A 5 -16.48 13.99 -7.39
CA ALA A 5 -17.68 14.44 -8.09
C ALA A 5 -17.98 13.64 -9.37
N GLY A 6 -17.19 12.59 -9.66
CA GLY A 6 -17.41 11.69 -10.79
C GLY A 6 -16.65 12.05 -12.06
N ALA A 7 -15.60 12.88 -11.97
CA ALA A 7 -14.74 13.13 -13.13
C ALA A 7 -14.05 11.83 -13.60
N GLU A 8 -14.16 11.54 -14.88
CA GLU A 8 -13.52 10.38 -15.53
C GLU A 8 -12.00 10.61 -15.69
N THR A 9 -11.20 9.59 -15.42
CA THR A 9 -9.73 9.69 -15.38
C THR A 9 -9.04 9.37 -16.71
N ASP A 10 -9.76 8.73 -17.61
CA ASP A 10 -9.31 8.19 -18.91
C ASP A 10 -9.77 9.02 -20.11
N VAL A 11 -10.57 10.07 -19.90
CA VAL A 11 -10.97 11.01 -20.95
C VAL A 11 -9.74 11.75 -21.49
N VAL A 12 -9.65 11.79 -22.82
CA VAL A 12 -8.59 12.50 -23.55
C VAL A 12 -9.07 13.86 -24.04
N ASN A 13 -8.16 14.84 -24.06
CA ASN A 13 -8.42 16.15 -24.64
C ASN A 13 -8.28 16.14 -26.19
N SER A 14 -8.37 17.31 -26.81
CA SER A 14 -8.23 17.49 -28.27
C SER A 14 -6.89 17.08 -28.87
N VAL A 15 -5.85 16.88 -28.04
CA VAL A 15 -4.53 16.39 -28.46
C VAL A 15 -4.27 14.94 -28.03
N GLY A 16 -5.31 14.20 -27.65
CA GLY A 16 -5.24 12.77 -27.33
C GLY A 16 -4.55 12.45 -26.00
N ARG A 17 -4.53 13.40 -25.05
CA ARG A 17 -3.85 13.24 -23.75
C ARG A 17 -4.85 13.23 -22.58
N THR A 18 -4.65 12.33 -21.62
CA THR A 18 -5.45 12.30 -20.38
C THR A 18 -5.01 13.36 -19.38
N ALA A 19 -5.84 13.65 -18.37
CA ALA A 19 -5.50 14.58 -17.30
C ALA A 19 -4.20 14.19 -16.57
N ALA A 20 -3.98 12.90 -16.31
CA ALA A 20 -2.74 12.40 -15.71
C ALA A 20 -1.53 12.64 -16.63
N GLN A 21 -1.66 12.42 -17.94
CA GLN A 21 -0.57 12.68 -18.89
C GLN A 21 -0.24 14.18 -19.01
N MET A 22 -1.26 15.04 -18.96
CA MET A 22 -1.07 16.49 -18.93
C MET A 22 -0.38 16.95 -17.65
N ALA A 23 -0.79 16.41 -16.48
CA ALA A 23 -0.13 16.67 -15.20
C ALA A 23 1.33 16.21 -15.20
N ALA A 24 1.62 15.03 -15.75
CA ALA A 24 2.98 14.52 -15.88
C ALA A 24 3.86 15.44 -16.74
N PHE A 25 3.32 15.97 -17.84
CA PHE A 25 4.05 16.87 -18.74
C PHE A 25 4.53 18.15 -18.06
N VAL A 26 3.74 18.69 -17.12
CA VAL A 26 4.08 19.89 -16.34
C VAL A 26 4.78 19.57 -15.00
N GLY A 27 5.22 18.32 -14.80
CA GLY A 27 5.93 17.90 -13.59
C GLY A 27 5.07 17.76 -12.33
N GLN A 28 3.74 17.75 -12.45
CA GLN A 28 2.80 17.62 -11.33
C GLN A 28 2.60 16.15 -10.93
N HIS A 29 3.67 15.50 -10.48
CA HIS A 29 3.69 14.06 -10.20
C HIS A 29 2.72 13.64 -9.09
N ASP A 30 2.51 14.47 -8.07
CA ASP A 30 1.52 14.14 -7.02
C ASP A 30 0.11 14.07 -7.59
N CYS A 31 -0.26 14.95 -8.52
CA CYS A 31 -1.53 14.88 -9.23
C CYS A 31 -1.63 13.61 -10.07
N VAL A 32 -0.55 13.23 -10.77
CA VAL A 32 -0.49 11.98 -11.55
C VAL A 32 -0.77 10.78 -10.65
N THR A 33 -0.08 10.70 -9.51
CA THR A 33 -0.27 9.60 -8.57
C THR A 33 -1.70 9.55 -8.04
N VAL A 34 -2.28 10.69 -7.67
CA VAL A 34 -3.67 10.76 -7.16
C VAL A 34 -4.68 10.32 -8.23
N ILE A 35 -4.54 10.81 -9.46
CA ILE A 35 -5.45 10.46 -10.56
C ILE A 35 -5.36 8.96 -10.86
N ASN A 36 -4.15 8.43 -11.04
CA ASN A 36 -3.94 7.02 -11.41
C ASN A 36 -4.33 6.04 -10.29
N ASN A 37 -4.27 6.47 -9.02
CA ASN A 37 -4.63 5.64 -7.87
C ASN A 37 -6.06 5.87 -7.37
N PHE A 38 -6.86 6.67 -8.08
CA PHE A 38 -8.18 7.02 -7.61
C PHE A 38 -9.10 5.81 -7.56
N PHE A 39 -9.71 5.60 -6.39
CA PHE A 39 -10.76 4.62 -6.19
C PHE A 39 -11.98 5.35 -5.64
N SER A 40 -13.08 5.38 -6.39
CA SER A 40 -14.25 6.13 -5.96
C SER A 40 -14.89 5.52 -4.72
N ARG A 41 -15.38 6.38 -3.82
CA ARG A 41 -16.07 5.94 -2.61
C ARG A 41 -17.33 5.13 -2.93
N ALA A 42 -18.05 5.50 -4.00
CA ALA A 42 -19.24 4.78 -4.46
C ALA A 42 -18.96 3.31 -4.80
N ARG A 43 -17.76 2.98 -5.33
CA ARG A 43 -17.36 1.59 -5.59
C ARG A 43 -17.20 0.78 -4.30
N LEU A 44 -16.81 1.42 -3.19
CA LEU A 44 -16.73 0.76 -1.89
C LEU A 44 -18.09 0.63 -1.22
N ASP A 45 -18.94 1.67 -1.33
CA ASP A 45 -20.28 1.68 -0.75
C ASP A 45 -21.21 0.62 -1.37
N TYR A 46 -20.86 0.07 -2.54
CA TYR A 46 -21.49 -1.13 -3.09
C TYR A 46 -21.46 -2.31 -2.08
N TYR A 47 -20.37 -2.47 -1.35
CA TYR A 47 -20.18 -3.55 -0.37
C TYR A 47 -20.83 -3.25 0.98
N THR A 48 -21.31 -2.02 1.21
CA THR A 48 -21.98 -1.63 2.46
C THR A 48 -23.47 -1.86 2.44
N LYS A 49 -24.00 -2.42 1.35
CA LYS A 49 -25.39 -2.82 1.18
C LYS A 49 -25.45 -4.33 1.07
N ALA A 50 -26.54 -4.94 1.55
CA ALA A 50 -26.83 -6.34 1.31
C ALA A 50 -27.04 -6.57 -0.20
N GLN A 51 -26.51 -7.67 -0.73
CA GLN A 51 -26.51 -7.97 -2.17
C GLN A 51 -27.12 -9.35 -2.44
N GLY A 52 -27.95 -9.46 -3.47
CA GLY A 52 -28.56 -10.74 -3.87
C GLY A 52 -29.35 -11.39 -2.74
N LEU A 53 -28.93 -12.58 -2.33
CA LEU A 53 -29.56 -13.37 -1.25
C LEU A 53 -28.94 -13.12 0.14
N GLU A 54 -27.91 -12.29 0.23
CA GLU A 54 -27.25 -12.00 1.52
C GLU A 54 -28.15 -11.12 2.39
N LYS A 55 -28.21 -11.43 3.69
CA LYS A 55 -28.99 -10.65 4.68
C LYS A 55 -28.20 -9.50 5.29
N GLU A 56 -26.88 -9.60 5.29
CA GLU A 56 -25.98 -8.61 5.86
C GLU A 56 -25.04 -8.05 4.78
N PRO A 57 -24.60 -6.78 4.88
CA PRO A 57 -23.60 -6.23 4.00
C PRO A 57 -22.23 -6.88 4.24
N LYS A 58 -21.48 -7.10 3.16
CA LYS A 58 -20.10 -7.62 3.21
C LYS A 58 -19.17 -6.70 4.00
N LEU A 59 -19.40 -5.39 3.92
CA LEU A 59 -18.67 -4.36 4.67
C LEU A 59 -19.66 -3.59 5.58
N PRO A 60 -19.46 -3.52 6.89
CA PRO A 60 -20.23 -2.61 7.73
C PRO A 60 -20.07 -1.15 7.27
N PRO A 61 -21.15 -0.36 7.10
CA PRO A 61 -21.07 1.01 6.58
C PRO A 61 -20.07 1.92 7.29
N LYS A 62 -19.94 1.77 8.62
CA LYS A 62 -18.97 2.51 9.44
C LYS A 62 -17.50 2.27 9.07
N LEU A 63 -17.18 1.14 8.44
CA LEU A 63 -15.82 0.79 8.02
C LEU A 63 -15.45 1.33 6.63
N ALA A 64 -16.42 1.79 5.83
CA ALA A 64 -16.15 2.25 4.47
C ALA A 64 -15.26 3.49 4.43
N GLY A 65 -15.47 4.47 5.33
CA GLY A 65 -14.59 5.64 5.44
C GLY A 65 -13.14 5.27 5.78
N PRO A 66 -12.90 4.56 6.89
CA PRO A 66 -11.56 4.11 7.27
C PRO A 66 -10.87 3.26 6.19
N LEU A 67 -11.58 2.31 5.59
CA LEU A 67 -11.03 1.44 4.54
C LEU A 67 -10.73 2.22 3.25
N HIS A 68 -11.60 3.17 2.87
CA HIS A 68 -11.35 4.05 1.72
C HIS A 68 -10.09 4.88 1.90
N LYS A 69 -9.81 5.39 3.12
CA LYS A 69 -8.54 6.08 3.43
C LYS A 69 -7.32 5.18 3.18
N ILE A 70 -7.38 3.89 3.52
CA ILE A 70 -6.31 2.93 3.26
C ILE A 70 -6.15 2.69 1.75
N ILE A 71 -7.25 2.45 1.03
CA ILE A 71 -7.25 2.23 -0.43
C ILE A 71 -6.63 3.43 -1.17
N MET A 72 -7.00 4.64 -0.75
CA MET A 72 -6.53 5.90 -1.35
C MET A 72 -5.09 6.24 -0.97
N SER A 73 -4.48 5.53 -0.02
CA SER A 73 -3.05 5.70 0.27
C SER A 73 -2.20 5.35 -0.95
N THR A 74 -1.26 6.22 -1.27
CA THR A 74 -0.26 6.02 -2.32
C THR A 74 1.05 5.50 -1.77
N ASN A 75 1.27 5.66 -0.46
CA ASN A 75 2.39 5.06 0.25
C ASN A 75 2.07 3.59 0.53
N LEU A 76 2.80 2.70 -0.15
CA LEU A 76 2.64 1.26 -0.03
C LEU A 76 3.55 0.63 1.03
N ASN A 77 4.28 1.42 1.81
CA ASN A 77 5.09 0.88 2.90
C ASN A 77 4.16 0.16 3.91
N PRO A 78 4.44 -1.11 4.26
CA PRO A 78 3.57 -1.88 5.14
C PRO A 78 3.49 -1.28 6.55
N VAL A 79 4.55 -0.60 7.04
CA VAL A 79 4.52 0.13 8.31
C VAL A 79 3.49 1.25 8.26
N LYS A 80 3.46 2.06 7.17
CA LYS A 80 2.45 3.12 7.02
C LYS A 80 1.04 2.56 7.01
N MET A 81 0.80 1.46 6.31
CA MET A 81 -0.52 0.82 6.28
C MET A 81 -0.95 0.32 7.66
N VAL A 82 -0.04 -0.28 8.42
CA VAL A 82 -0.33 -0.70 9.81
C VAL A 82 -0.62 0.52 10.69
N LEU A 83 0.10 1.62 10.53
CA LEU A 83 -0.19 2.88 11.25
C LEU A 83 -1.58 3.43 10.91
N LEU A 84 -2.00 3.39 9.64
CA LEU A 84 -3.36 3.80 9.24
C LEU A 84 -4.45 2.95 9.90
N VAL A 85 -4.19 1.65 10.10
CA VAL A 85 -5.09 0.76 10.86
C VAL A 85 -5.12 1.18 12.33
N LYS A 86 -3.96 1.41 12.95
CA LYS A 86 -3.85 1.83 14.37
C LYS A 86 -4.51 3.18 14.65
N GLU A 87 -4.43 4.12 13.71
CA GLU A 87 -5.04 5.45 13.82
C GLU A 87 -6.57 5.41 13.92
N ASN A 88 -7.20 4.31 13.50
CA ASN A 88 -8.65 4.21 13.47
C ASN A 88 -9.17 3.09 14.39
N PRO A 89 -9.76 3.42 15.55
CA PRO A 89 -10.29 2.43 16.49
C PRO A 89 -11.35 1.49 15.89
N LEU A 90 -12.07 1.90 14.84
CA LEU A 90 -13.05 1.05 14.18
C LEU A 90 -12.39 -0.12 13.43
N LEU A 91 -11.12 0.02 13.06
CA LEU A 91 -10.30 -1.03 12.45
C LEU A 91 -9.49 -1.83 13.49
N ALA A 92 -9.49 -1.46 14.76
CA ALA A 92 -8.71 -2.15 15.79
C ALA A 92 -9.30 -3.50 16.25
N SER A 93 -10.41 -3.95 15.64
CA SER A 93 -11.02 -5.25 15.91
C SER A 93 -10.63 -6.28 14.84
N PRO A 94 -10.18 -7.50 15.23
CA PRO A 94 -9.85 -8.56 14.27
C PRO A 94 -10.97 -8.89 13.30
N SER A 95 -12.22 -8.94 13.78
CA SER A 95 -13.38 -9.27 12.95
C SER A 95 -13.73 -8.14 11.97
N ALA A 96 -13.55 -6.88 12.38
CA ALA A 96 -13.74 -5.72 11.50
C ALA A 96 -12.69 -5.70 10.38
N LEU A 97 -11.42 -5.95 10.72
CA LEU A 97 -10.34 -6.04 9.74
C LEU A 97 -10.50 -7.23 8.80
N ASP A 98 -10.96 -8.39 9.28
CA ASP A 98 -11.19 -9.54 8.42
C ASP A 98 -12.28 -9.26 7.37
N LYS A 99 -13.35 -8.52 7.73
CA LYS A 99 -14.34 -8.05 6.76
C LYS A 99 -13.72 -7.10 5.73
N CYS A 100 -12.85 -6.19 6.16
CA CYS A 100 -12.12 -5.29 5.25
C CYS A 100 -11.21 -6.07 4.29
N ARG A 101 -10.43 -7.03 4.81
CA ARG A 101 -9.57 -7.94 4.04
C ARG A 101 -10.36 -8.67 2.94
N ARG A 102 -11.47 -9.31 3.30
CA ARG A 102 -12.34 -10.03 2.34
C ARG A 102 -12.88 -9.11 1.25
N VAL A 103 -13.24 -7.87 1.58
CA VAL A 103 -13.69 -6.89 0.58
C VAL A 103 -12.56 -6.53 -0.38
N MET A 104 -11.32 -6.43 0.08
CA MET A 104 -10.16 -6.23 -0.80
C MET A 104 -9.96 -7.40 -1.76
N GLU A 105 -10.13 -8.64 -1.29
CA GLU A 105 -10.07 -9.84 -2.13
C GLU A 105 -11.17 -9.82 -3.23
N LEU A 106 -12.39 -9.43 -2.87
CA LEU A 106 -13.50 -9.31 -3.82
C LEU A 106 -13.28 -8.19 -4.85
N ILE A 107 -12.69 -7.06 -4.43
CA ILE A 107 -12.37 -5.97 -5.36
C ILE A 107 -11.23 -6.41 -6.30
N CYS A 108 -10.21 -7.09 -5.78
CA CYS A 108 -9.14 -7.68 -6.58
C CYS A 108 -9.73 -8.60 -7.66
N GLU A 109 -10.58 -9.54 -7.27
CA GLU A 109 -11.24 -10.47 -8.18
C GLU A 109 -12.07 -9.73 -9.25
N LYS A 110 -12.86 -8.75 -8.83
CA LYS A 110 -13.66 -7.94 -9.76
C LYS A 110 -12.79 -7.19 -10.78
N CYS A 111 -11.64 -6.67 -10.37
CA CYS A 111 -10.71 -5.97 -11.26
C CYS A 111 -10.08 -6.92 -12.29
N MET A 112 -9.92 -8.19 -11.96
CA MET A 112 -9.35 -9.20 -12.88
C MET A 112 -10.40 -9.83 -13.80
N LYS A 113 -11.67 -9.91 -13.36
CA LYS A 113 -12.76 -10.56 -14.12
C LYS A 113 -13.59 -9.62 -15.00
N GLN A 114 -13.48 -8.30 -14.81
CA GLN A 114 -14.19 -7.33 -15.64
C GLN A 114 -13.61 -7.27 -17.07
N ARG A 115 -14.41 -6.79 -18.04
CA ARG A 115 -14.02 -6.68 -19.46
C ARG A 115 -12.71 -5.90 -19.63
N ASP A 116 -12.60 -4.77 -18.94
CA ASP A 116 -11.41 -3.93 -18.94
C ASP A 116 -10.56 -4.27 -17.70
N MET A 117 -9.79 -5.36 -17.82
CA MET A 117 -8.96 -5.88 -16.74
C MET A 117 -8.03 -4.77 -16.18
N ASN A 118 -8.03 -4.61 -14.86
CA ASN A 118 -7.17 -3.65 -14.18
C ASN A 118 -6.23 -4.37 -13.21
N GLU A 119 -5.13 -4.91 -13.76
CA GLU A 119 -4.13 -5.66 -13.00
C GLU A 119 -3.46 -4.81 -11.92
N VAL A 120 -3.24 -3.51 -12.18
CA VAL A 120 -2.62 -2.57 -11.23
C VAL A 120 -3.48 -2.42 -9.99
N LEU A 121 -4.76 -2.14 -10.16
CA LEU A 121 -5.69 -2.02 -9.04
C LEU A 121 -5.89 -3.36 -8.35
N ALA A 122 -5.95 -4.47 -9.09
CA ALA A 122 -6.04 -5.80 -8.51
C ALA A 122 -4.85 -6.12 -7.60
N MET A 123 -3.62 -5.88 -8.09
CA MET A 123 -2.39 -6.08 -7.30
C MET A 123 -2.38 -5.20 -6.05
N LYS A 124 -2.80 -3.93 -6.16
CA LYS A 124 -2.92 -3.03 -5.00
C LYS A 124 -3.88 -3.57 -3.96
N MET A 125 -5.07 -4.00 -4.37
CA MET A 125 -6.10 -4.53 -3.45
C MET A 125 -5.64 -5.84 -2.81
N HIS A 126 -5.00 -6.72 -3.57
CA HIS A 126 -4.37 -7.92 -3.05
C HIS A 126 -3.29 -7.62 -2.01
N TYR A 127 -2.40 -6.68 -2.30
CA TYR A 127 -1.35 -6.28 -1.38
C TYR A 127 -1.92 -5.72 -0.07
N ILE A 128 -2.89 -4.81 -0.15
CA ILE A 128 -3.61 -4.29 1.01
C ILE A 128 -4.25 -5.45 1.79
N SER A 129 -4.92 -6.39 1.11
CA SER A 129 -5.49 -7.58 1.75
C SER A 129 -4.45 -8.38 2.54
N CYS A 130 -3.26 -8.61 1.97
CA CYS A 130 -2.17 -9.32 2.66
C CYS A 130 -1.70 -8.57 3.91
N VAL A 131 -1.59 -7.24 3.86
CA VAL A 131 -1.23 -6.41 5.02
C VAL A 131 -2.32 -6.50 6.09
N LEU A 132 -3.60 -6.37 5.73
CA LEU A 132 -4.71 -6.50 6.68
C LEU A 132 -4.75 -7.91 7.29
N ALA A 133 -4.46 -8.96 6.51
CA ALA A 133 -4.35 -10.33 7.01
C ALA A 133 -3.25 -10.46 8.08
N LYS A 134 -2.10 -9.81 7.85
CA LYS A 134 -1.01 -9.78 8.83
C LYS A 134 -1.41 -9.02 10.10
N CYS A 135 -2.12 -7.90 9.98
CA CYS A 135 -2.69 -7.18 11.12
C CYS A 135 -3.64 -8.08 11.94
N VAL A 136 -4.54 -8.83 11.28
CA VAL A 136 -5.48 -9.75 11.95
C VAL A 136 -4.73 -10.83 12.72
N SER A 137 -3.72 -11.46 12.11
CA SER A 137 -2.90 -12.49 12.79
C SER A 137 -2.22 -11.93 14.04
N PHE A 138 -1.60 -10.75 13.97
CA PHE A 138 -0.96 -10.14 15.14
C PHE A 138 -1.96 -9.73 16.23
N LEU A 139 -3.15 -9.24 15.86
CA LEU A 139 -4.19 -8.90 16.86
C LEU A 139 -4.74 -10.13 17.59
N ASN A 140 -4.74 -11.31 16.94
CA ASN A 140 -5.26 -12.55 17.53
C ASN A 140 -4.20 -13.33 18.34
N GLU A 141 -2.93 -13.25 17.95
CA GLU A 141 -1.88 -14.18 18.42
C GLU A 141 -0.85 -13.55 19.37
N ARG A 142 -0.80 -12.21 19.48
CA ARG A 142 0.29 -11.49 20.18
C ARG A 142 -0.23 -10.50 21.21
N ASP A 143 0.40 -10.49 22.38
CA ASP A 143 0.12 -9.50 23.44
C ASP A 143 0.50 -8.07 23.03
N ASP A 144 1.55 -7.90 22.24
CA ASP A 144 1.98 -6.59 21.72
C ASP A 144 1.29 -6.20 20.41
N GLN A 145 0.38 -7.04 19.90
CA GLN A 145 -0.57 -6.72 18.83
C GLN A 145 0.07 -6.01 17.62
N LEU A 146 -0.51 -4.90 17.16
CA LEU A 146 -0.01 -4.14 16.00
C LEU A 146 1.33 -3.44 16.28
N ASP A 147 1.67 -3.15 17.54
CA ASP A 147 2.99 -2.65 17.90
C ASP A 147 4.07 -3.70 17.68
N GLY A 148 3.79 -4.97 17.98
CA GLY A 148 4.64 -6.09 17.63
C GLY A 148 4.86 -6.24 16.13
N LEU A 149 3.81 -6.02 15.33
CA LEU A 149 3.93 -6.04 13.87
C LEU A 149 4.82 -4.90 13.36
N VAL A 150 4.61 -3.67 13.84
CA VAL A 150 5.45 -2.52 13.47
C VAL A 150 6.91 -2.79 13.84
N LYS A 151 7.19 -3.27 15.05
CA LYS A 151 8.55 -3.65 15.48
C LYS A 151 9.15 -4.72 14.57
N SER A 152 8.38 -5.74 14.21
CA SER A 152 8.83 -6.82 13.32
C SER A 152 9.17 -6.30 11.91
N LEU A 153 8.37 -5.38 11.38
CA LEU A 153 8.58 -4.76 10.06
C LEU A 153 9.77 -3.80 10.03
N LEU A 154 10.10 -3.17 11.17
CA LEU A 154 11.22 -2.23 11.29
C LEU A 154 12.53 -2.89 11.73
N LYS A 155 12.49 -4.14 12.19
CA LYS A 155 13.68 -4.83 12.68
C LYS A 155 14.67 -5.06 11.55
N GLY A 156 15.77 -4.32 11.61
CA GLY A 156 16.94 -4.50 10.76
C GLY A 156 17.74 -5.76 11.09
N ARG A 157 18.46 -6.30 10.11
CA ARG A 157 19.51 -7.31 10.35
C ARG A 157 20.75 -6.65 10.96
N ASP A 158 21.53 -7.42 11.72
CA ASP A 158 22.65 -6.89 12.51
C ASP A 158 23.77 -6.25 11.66
N SER A 159 23.94 -6.69 10.41
CA SER A 159 25.03 -6.25 9.53
C SER A 159 24.90 -4.83 9.02
N ASP A 160 23.69 -4.41 8.64
CA ASP A 160 23.44 -3.17 7.90
C ASP A 160 22.06 -2.55 8.20
N GLY A 161 21.33 -3.09 9.18
CA GLY A 161 20.00 -2.59 9.52
C GLY A 161 18.91 -2.87 8.48
N PHE A 162 19.16 -3.63 7.41
CA PHE A 162 18.15 -3.90 6.37
C PHE A 162 16.94 -4.67 6.94
N PRO A 163 15.69 -4.23 6.71
CA PRO A 163 14.49 -4.84 7.28
C PRO A 163 14.09 -6.13 6.55
N VAL A 164 14.85 -7.21 6.77
CA VAL A 164 14.71 -8.51 6.10
C VAL A 164 13.29 -9.07 6.21
N TYR A 165 12.63 -8.93 7.37
CA TYR A 165 11.27 -9.41 7.56
C TYR A 165 10.28 -8.69 6.64
N GLN A 166 10.41 -7.38 6.52
CA GLN A 166 9.58 -6.56 5.64
C GLN A 166 9.74 -6.95 4.18
N GLU A 167 10.98 -7.07 3.70
CA GLU A 167 11.28 -7.48 2.33
C GLU A 167 10.71 -8.87 2.01
N LYS A 168 10.92 -9.85 2.90
CA LYS A 168 10.35 -11.19 2.75
C LYS A 168 8.83 -11.18 2.70
N PHE A 169 8.20 -10.40 3.57
CA PHE A 169 6.75 -10.28 3.61
C PHE A 169 6.19 -9.70 2.30
N ILE A 170 6.80 -8.65 1.73
CA ILE A 170 6.36 -8.07 0.46
C ILE A 170 6.53 -9.07 -0.69
N ARG A 171 7.68 -9.76 -0.76
CA ARG A 171 7.92 -10.83 -1.75
C ARG A 171 6.90 -11.95 -1.64
N GLU A 172 6.51 -12.32 -0.43
CA GLU A 172 5.45 -13.29 -0.17
C GLU A 172 4.08 -12.80 -0.66
N CYS A 173 3.74 -11.54 -0.43
CA CYS A 173 2.50 -10.94 -0.93
C CYS A 173 2.43 -11.02 -2.46
N VAL A 174 3.50 -10.63 -3.16
CA VAL A 174 3.58 -10.71 -4.63
C VAL A 174 3.38 -12.16 -5.09
N ARG A 175 4.07 -13.12 -4.47
CA ARG A 175 3.94 -14.55 -4.82
C ARG A 175 2.53 -15.09 -4.60
N LYS A 176 1.82 -14.61 -3.57
CA LYS A 176 0.45 -15.03 -3.23
C LYS A 176 -0.62 -14.42 -4.14
N PHE A 177 -0.27 -13.57 -5.09
CA PHE A 177 -1.26 -13.01 -6.02
C PHE A 177 -1.94 -14.13 -6.81
N PRO A 178 -3.27 -14.26 -6.77
CA PRO A 178 -3.97 -15.47 -7.22
C PRO A 178 -4.07 -15.64 -8.74
N TYR A 179 -3.63 -14.64 -9.52
CA TYR A 179 -3.73 -14.64 -10.97
C TYR A 179 -2.32 -14.77 -11.58
N CYS A 180 -1.85 -16.02 -11.71
CA CYS A 180 -0.49 -16.31 -12.17
C CYS A 180 -0.20 -15.79 -13.59
N ASP A 181 -1.21 -15.72 -14.45
CA ASP A 181 -1.06 -15.30 -15.85
C ASP A 181 -1.11 -13.78 -16.03
N ALA A 182 -1.32 -13.01 -14.94
CA ALA A 182 -1.32 -11.56 -14.98
C ALA A 182 0.05 -11.02 -15.42
N THR A 183 0.06 -10.14 -16.41
CA THR A 183 1.29 -9.59 -17.00
C THR A 183 2.11 -8.83 -15.97
N LEU A 184 1.45 -8.06 -15.10
CA LEU A 184 2.04 -7.30 -14.02
C LEU A 184 2.72 -8.22 -13.00
N LEU A 185 2.10 -9.35 -12.63
CA LEU A 185 2.74 -10.31 -11.73
C LEU A 185 4.02 -10.86 -12.36
N GLN A 186 3.99 -11.23 -13.64
CA GLN A 186 5.17 -11.72 -14.35
C GLN A 186 6.30 -10.67 -14.38
N GLN A 187 5.97 -9.39 -14.58
CA GLN A 187 6.94 -8.29 -14.52
C GLN A 187 7.52 -8.09 -13.11
N LEU A 188 6.69 -8.12 -12.07
CA LEU A 188 7.13 -8.00 -10.68
C LEU A 188 8.08 -9.15 -10.32
N VAL A 189 7.71 -10.40 -10.64
CA VAL A 189 8.53 -11.58 -10.34
C VAL A 189 9.88 -11.52 -11.07
N ARG A 190 9.90 -11.17 -12.36
CA ARG A 190 11.14 -11.02 -13.13
C ARG A 190 12.07 -9.95 -12.55
N SER A 191 11.51 -8.89 -11.97
CA SER A 191 12.29 -7.79 -11.40
C SER A 191 12.79 -8.09 -9.97
N ILE A 192 12.03 -8.85 -9.18
CA ILE A 192 12.30 -9.09 -7.75
C ILE A 192 13.06 -10.40 -7.51
N ALA A 193 12.69 -11.47 -8.20
CA ALA A 193 13.22 -12.81 -7.96
C ALA A 193 14.76 -12.93 -8.09
N PRO A 194 15.43 -12.31 -9.09
CA PRO A 194 16.88 -12.45 -9.24
C PRO A 194 17.67 -11.60 -8.23
N VAL A 195 17.02 -10.66 -7.53
CA VAL A 195 17.68 -9.73 -6.60
C VAL A 195 17.77 -10.37 -5.23
N SER A 196 18.99 -10.47 -4.69
CA SER A 196 19.20 -10.94 -3.31
C SER A 196 18.59 -9.99 -2.29
N ILE A 197 18.06 -10.54 -1.19
CA ILE A 197 17.50 -9.75 -0.09
C ILE A 197 18.58 -8.83 0.48
N GLY A 198 18.27 -7.54 0.55
CA GLY A 198 19.19 -6.49 0.99
C GLY A 198 19.80 -5.66 -0.15
N ASN A 199 19.64 -6.08 -1.40
CA ASN A 199 20.11 -5.33 -2.56
C ASN A 199 18.94 -4.64 -3.29
N ASP A 200 19.27 -3.59 -4.02
CA ASP A 200 18.32 -2.90 -4.88
C ASP A 200 18.14 -3.59 -6.25
N PRO A 201 16.95 -3.44 -6.88
CA PRO A 201 15.77 -2.79 -6.32
C PRO A 201 15.07 -3.67 -5.26
N THR A 202 14.65 -3.05 -4.15
CA THR A 202 13.84 -3.73 -3.12
C THR A 202 12.45 -4.12 -3.65
N ALA A 203 11.82 -5.14 -3.08
CA ALA A 203 10.46 -5.54 -3.47
C ALA A 203 9.44 -4.41 -3.28
N LEU A 204 9.62 -3.57 -2.25
CA LEU A 204 8.77 -2.39 -2.03
C LEU A 204 8.91 -1.36 -3.16
N SER A 205 10.14 -1.08 -3.61
CA SER A 205 10.40 -0.11 -4.67
C SER A 205 9.77 -0.55 -6.00
N VAL A 206 9.95 -1.82 -6.36
CA VAL A 206 9.37 -2.40 -7.58
C VAL A 206 7.84 -2.39 -7.52
N LEU A 207 7.24 -2.82 -6.40
CA LEU A 207 5.79 -2.83 -6.22
C LEU A 207 5.20 -1.42 -6.28
N THR A 208 5.86 -0.45 -5.65
CA THR A 208 5.44 0.95 -5.64
C THR A 208 5.48 1.53 -7.05
N GLN A 209 6.56 1.31 -7.80
CA GLN A 209 6.67 1.76 -9.18
C GLN A 209 5.61 1.14 -10.09
N ALA A 210 5.35 -0.16 -9.91
CA ALA A 210 4.34 -0.88 -10.68
C ALA A 210 2.91 -0.36 -10.43
N ILE A 211 2.58 0.03 -9.19
CA ILE A 211 1.22 0.48 -8.83
C ILE A 211 1.04 1.99 -9.04
N THR A 212 2.04 2.80 -8.70
CA THR A 212 1.93 4.27 -8.75
C THR A 212 2.40 4.87 -10.07
N GLY A 213 2.98 4.04 -10.94
CA GLY A 213 3.62 4.45 -12.18
C GLY A 213 5.07 4.86 -11.98
N GLN A 214 5.79 5.05 -13.09
CA GLN A 214 7.12 5.67 -13.05
C GLN A 214 6.98 7.13 -12.67
N VAL A 215 7.18 7.43 -11.40
CA VAL A 215 7.53 8.78 -10.95
C VAL A 215 8.99 9.02 -11.35
N GLY A 216 9.23 10.01 -12.21
CA GLY A 216 10.59 10.51 -12.44
C GLY A 216 11.23 10.99 -11.12
N PHE A 217 12.50 11.37 -11.15
CA PHE A 217 13.25 11.81 -9.96
C PHE A 217 12.41 12.72 -9.06
N MET A 218 11.89 12.16 -7.96
CA MET A 218 11.17 12.92 -6.94
C MET A 218 12.21 13.43 -5.95
N ASP A 219 12.45 14.74 -5.98
CA ASP A 219 13.33 15.43 -5.03
C ASP A 219 12.58 15.65 -3.71
N ALA A 220 12.20 14.55 -3.05
CA ALA A 220 11.42 14.56 -1.82
C ALA A 220 12.10 13.72 -0.74
N GLU A 221 12.21 14.29 0.46
CA GLU A 221 12.65 13.56 1.64
C GLU A 221 11.53 12.64 2.13
N PHE A 222 11.82 11.34 2.22
CA PHE A 222 10.91 10.33 2.74
C PHE A 222 11.33 9.89 4.14
N CYS A 223 10.34 9.63 5.01
CA CYS A 223 10.60 9.01 6.30
C CYS A 223 11.21 7.61 6.11
N THR A 224 12.35 7.31 6.73
CA THR A 224 12.98 5.98 6.67
C THR A 224 12.16 4.89 7.36
N THR A 225 11.26 5.26 8.27
CA THR A 225 10.41 4.32 9.01
C THR A 225 9.14 3.96 8.26
N CYS A 226 8.37 4.98 7.83
CA CYS A 226 7.05 4.77 7.23
C CYS A 226 6.98 5.14 5.74
N GLY A 227 8.00 5.76 5.15
CA GLY A 227 7.99 6.18 3.74
C GLY A 227 7.12 7.41 3.44
N ASP A 228 6.62 8.14 4.44
CA ASP A 228 5.83 9.35 4.19
C ASP A 228 6.71 10.49 3.65
N LYS A 229 6.16 11.25 2.70
CA LYS A 229 6.77 12.47 2.15
C LYS A 229 6.78 13.59 3.18
N GLY A 230 7.84 14.41 3.19
CA GLY A 230 7.91 15.61 4.02
C GLY A 230 8.10 15.31 5.50
N ALA A 231 8.88 14.28 5.82
CA ALA A 231 9.14 13.86 7.18
C ALA A 231 9.83 14.98 7.99
N GLN A 232 9.08 15.70 8.81
CA GLN A 232 9.62 16.80 9.62
C GLN A 232 10.45 16.34 10.82
N LYS A 233 10.30 15.07 11.23
CA LYS A 233 10.93 14.54 12.44
C LYS A 233 12.23 13.81 12.11
N ARG A 234 13.32 14.38 12.61
CA ARG A 234 14.69 13.86 12.57
C ARG A 234 14.91 12.92 13.76
N CYS A 235 15.89 12.02 13.67
CA CYS A 235 16.27 11.14 14.77
C CYS A 235 16.45 11.94 16.08
N SER A 236 15.81 11.51 17.17
CA SER A 236 15.87 12.20 18.48
C SER A 236 17.25 12.20 19.13
N ILE A 237 18.16 11.35 18.62
CA ILE A 237 19.53 11.20 19.13
C ILE A 237 20.51 12.07 18.32
N CYS A 238 20.51 11.99 16.99
CA CYS A 238 21.52 12.70 16.16
C CYS A 238 21.00 13.88 15.34
N LYS A 239 19.68 14.11 15.28
CA LYS A 239 19.02 15.20 14.53
C LYS A 239 19.39 15.31 13.03
N MET A 240 20.05 14.31 12.44
CA MET A 240 20.31 14.23 11.01
C MET A 240 19.23 13.44 10.26
N LEU A 241 19.11 13.72 8.97
CA LEU A 241 18.43 12.86 8.00
C LEU A 241 19.32 11.63 7.77
N CYS A 242 18.77 10.43 7.85
CA CYS A 242 19.54 9.20 7.64
C CYS A 242 20.13 9.16 6.23
N ARG A 243 21.40 9.54 6.11
CA ARG A 243 22.36 8.91 5.20
C ARG A 243 23.24 8.02 6.06
N GLU A 244 23.39 6.77 5.65
CA GLU A 244 24.45 5.90 6.13
C GLU A 244 25.78 6.51 5.70
N ASP A 245 26.61 6.86 6.67
CA ASP A 245 28.05 6.65 6.59
C ASP A 245 28.59 6.58 8.02
N GLU A 246 29.15 5.42 8.34
CA GLU A 246 30.07 5.11 9.42
C GLU A 246 29.59 5.16 10.90
N ASN A 247 29.48 3.94 11.45
CA ASN A 247 29.83 3.53 12.82
C ASN A 247 28.95 3.90 14.03
N GLN A 248 28.80 2.87 14.89
CA GLN A 248 28.26 2.83 16.27
C GLN A 248 26.73 2.77 16.39
N ILE A 249 26.11 1.59 16.52
CA ILE A 249 26.04 0.75 17.75
C ILE A 249 25.74 1.58 19.01
N THR A 250 24.72 1.14 19.75
CA THR A 250 24.29 1.49 21.12
C THR A 250 23.30 2.67 21.28
N LEU A 251 22.01 2.35 21.51
CA LEU A 251 21.32 2.49 22.81
C LEU A 251 19.79 2.55 22.65
N ILE A 252 19.16 1.41 22.92
CA ILE A 252 17.80 1.37 23.48
C ILE A 252 17.96 1.66 24.97
N LYS A 253 17.29 2.69 25.48
CA LYS A 253 16.92 2.77 26.90
C LYS A 253 15.46 3.25 27.03
N PHE A 254 14.67 2.35 27.61
CA PHE A 254 13.29 2.41 28.12
C PHE A 254 12.16 2.45 27.07
#